data_AF-V2XXT3-F1
#
_entry.id   AF-V2XXT3-F1
#
_cell.length_a   1.000
_cell.length_b   1.000
_cell.length_c   1.000
_cell.angle_alpha   90.00
_cell.angle_beta   90.00
_cell.angle_gamma   90.00
#
_symmetry.space_group_name_H-M   'P 1'
#
loop_
_entity.id
_entity.type
_entity.pdbx_description
1 polymer ?
#
loop_
_entity_poly.entity_id
_entity_poly.type
_entity_poly.pdbx_seq_one_letter_code
_entity_poly.pdbx_strand_id
1 'polypeptide(L)'
;MSKMELLFRIKDENGCSNMGGIAIDGSGTLYCVKSSSDDENQCLYVINNYVRAKKTNGFVNPLRIHKYVRLGHANSLTLSGGYLYVGTKENYIIKLSTTKLKGTKHEAGTKIGINSGDADISSIAAVGNNQFIVHFSGYNDGHARKRVYFSSEIIDTVEYSAEKMKTFTYPDTLKINVDNTEAQDMFYKDGYLYFILAEKDEDGKEFTKSHILKYRYEDCVCVGYETFTNKYATKFEIESMHIVGKTLVFSANESSQKYKNMDAIYIVKKWELA
;
A
#
# COMPACT_ATOMS: atom_id res chain seq x y z
N MET A 1 -9.28 16.95 -10.90
CA MET A 1 -8.41 16.47 -9.81
C MET A 1 -8.96 16.96 -8.51
N SER A 2 -9.25 16.02 -7.63
CA SER A 2 -9.61 16.20 -6.24
C SER A 2 -8.49 16.93 -5.51
N LYS A 3 -8.87 17.75 -4.53
CA LYS A 3 -7.90 18.52 -3.74
C LYS A 3 -7.25 17.60 -2.69
N MET A 4 -5.98 17.28 -2.88
CA MET A 4 -5.17 16.59 -1.87
C MET A 4 -4.59 17.58 -0.85
N GLU A 5 -4.58 17.18 0.42
CA GLU A 5 -4.07 17.96 1.55
C GLU A 5 -2.99 17.15 2.27
N LEU A 6 -1.79 17.71 2.41
CA LEU A 6 -0.71 17.09 3.20
C LEU A 6 -1.13 17.09 4.67
N LEU A 7 -1.21 15.91 5.27
CA LEU A 7 -1.56 15.76 6.68
C LEU A 7 -0.32 15.84 7.56
N PHE A 8 0.72 15.06 7.26
CA PHE A 8 2.02 15.09 7.93
C PHE A 8 3.06 14.30 7.16
N ARG A 9 4.33 14.49 7.54
CA ARG A 9 5.46 13.66 7.13
C ARG A 9 5.75 12.58 8.17
N ILE A 10 6.38 11.50 7.73
CA ILE A 10 6.90 10.44 8.60
C ILE A 10 8.43 10.47 8.51
N LYS A 11 9.11 10.44 9.66
CA LYS A 11 10.57 10.42 9.69
C LYS A 11 11.10 9.03 9.41
N ASP A 12 12.20 8.97 8.68
CA ASP A 12 13.04 7.79 8.61
C ASP A 12 13.59 7.45 9.99
N GLU A 13 13.63 6.17 10.30
CA GLU A 13 14.10 5.63 11.57
C GLU A 13 14.70 4.26 11.26
N ASN A 14 15.79 3.89 11.96
CA ASN A 14 16.35 2.54 11.87
C ASN A 14 16.76 2.08 10.45
N GLY A 15 17.19 3.00 9.58
CA GLY A 15 17.54 2.69 8.20
C GLY A 15 16.35 2.52 7.24
N CYS A 16 15.10 2.67 7.73
CA CYS A 16 13.91 2.58 6.89
C CYS A 16 13.65 3.91 6.17
N SER A 17 13.46 3.87 4.85
CA SER A 17 13.28 5.08 4.03
C SER A 17 12.00 5.12 3.21
N ASN A 18 11.46 3.97 2.78
CA ASN A 18 10.32 3.93 1.85
C ASN A 18 9.06 3.43 2.56
N MET A 19 7.88 3.88 2.12
CA MET A 19 6.62 3.37 2.67
C MET A 19 6.26 2.06 1.98
N GLY A 20 6.11 1.00 2.77
CA GLY A 20 5.63 -0.27 2.28
C GLY A 20 4.10 -0.35 2.25
N GLY A 21 3.41 0.19 3.26
CA GLY A 21 1.95 0.08 3.29
C GLY A 21 1.28 0.84 4.42
N ILE A 22 0.01 1.18 4.22
CA ILE A 22 -0.82 1.83 5.25
C ILE A 22 -2.13 1.09 5.51
N ALA A 23 -2.58 1.09 6.76
CA ALA A 23 -3.90 0.61 7.13
C ALA A 23 -4.50 1.46 8.25
N ILE A 24 -5.81 1.67 8.24
CA ILE A 24 -6.53 2.46 9.25
C ILE A 24 -7.60 1.61 9.92
N ASP A 25 -7.61 1.59 11.25
CA ASP A 25 -8.66 0.89 12.00
C ASP A 25 -9.90 1.77 12.26
N GLY A 26 -10.99 1.15 12.72
CA GLY A 26 -12.25 1.84 13.03
C GLY A 26 -12.14 2.87 14.16
N SER A 27 -11.04 2.88 14.93
CA SER A 27 -10.77 3.90 15.96
C SER A 27 -10.01 5.11 15.41
N GLY A 28 -9.62 5.09 14.13
CA GLY A 28 -8.80 6.13 13.51
C GLY A 28 -7.31 6.01 13.87
N THR A 29 -6.84 4.81 14.24
CA THR A 29 -5.41 4.53 14.32
C THR A 29 -4.88 4.19 12.93
N LEU A 30 -3.90 4.95 12.46
CA LEU A 30 -3.15 4.67 11.24
C LEU A 30 -1.92 3.83 11.59
N TYR A 31 -1.75 2.75 10.86
CA TYR A 31 -0.58 1.90 10.85
C TYR A 31 0.17 2.15 9.54
N CYS A 32 1.49 2.37 9.64
CA CYS A 32 2.36 2.56 8.50
C CYS A 32 3.56 1.62 8.65
N VAL A 33 3.86 0.81 7.65
CA VAL A 33 5.11 0.04 7.62
C VAL A 33 6.08 0.73 6.66
N LYS A 34 7.30 0.97 7.13
CA LYS A 34 8.41 1.45 6.31
C LYS A 34 9.42 0.33 6.12
N SER A 35 9.82 0.14 4.87
CA SER A 35 10.82 -0.85 4.47
C SER A 35 12.23 -0.30 4.66
N SER A 36 13.18 -1.20 4.86
CA SER A 36 14.62 -0.94 4.86
C SER A 36 15.25 -1.57 3.64
N SER A 37 16.32 -0.97 3.13
CA SER A 37 17.07 -1.49 1.99
C SER A 37 17.77 -2.83 2.25
N ASP A 38 17.94 -3.19 3.53
CA ASP A 38 18.51 -4.48 3.93
C ASP A 38 17.46 -5.60 4.08
N ASP A 39 16.17 -5.30 3.85
CA ASP A 39 15.02 -6.21 4.00
C ASP A 39 14.87 -6.89 5.37
N GLU A 40 15.75 -6.58 6.31
CA GLU A 40 15.71 -7.10 7.67
C GLU A 40 15.05 -6.07 8.57
N ASN A 41 15.45 -4.80 8.52
CA ASN A 41 15.14 -3.85 9.58
C ASN A 41 13.93 -2.95 9.26
N GLN A 42 12.70 -3.44 9.36
CA GLN A 42 11.50 -2.63 9.10
C GLN A 42 11.00 -1.85 10.33
N CYS A 43 10.37 -0.71 10.09
CA CYS A 43 9.68 0.06 11.12
C CYS A 43 8.17 0.05 10.90
N LEU A 44 7.41 -0.34 11.92
CA LEU A 44 5.95 -0.19 11.95
C LEU A 44 5.55 0.94 12.90
N TYR A 45 4.98 2.00 12.35
CA TYR A 45 4.52 3.18 13.06
C TYR A 45 3.04 3.01 13.43
N VAL A 46 2.71 3.30 14.67
CA VAL A 46 1.33 3.35 15.18
C VAL A 46 0.98 4.79 15.49
N ILE A 47 0.03 5.36 14.76
CA ILE A 47 -0.35 6.77 14.86
C ILE A 47 -1.82 6.85 15.26
N ASN A 48 -2.09 7.15 16.52
CA ASN A 48 -3.45 7.28 17.02
C ASN A 48 -4.11 8.59 16.55
N ASN A 49 -5.41 8.53 16.24
CA ASN A 49 -6.22 9.63 15.73
C ASN A 49 -5.48 10.39 14.62
N TYR A 50 -5.16 9.68 13.52
CA TYR A 50 -4.25 10.16 12.48
C TYR A 50 -4.59 11.58 12.00
N VAL A 51 -5.88 11.89 11.84
CA VAL A 51 -6.38 13.22 11.43
C VAL A 51 -5.86 14.33 12.36
N ARG A 52 -5.82 14.09 13.68
CA ARG A 52 -5.41 15.06 14.70
C ARG A 52 -4.08 14.71 15.37
N ALA A 53 -3.30 13.81 14.77
CA ALA A 53 -2.04 13.36 15.36
C ALA A 53 -1.12 14.56 15.67
N LYS A 54 -0.43 14.51 16.81
CA LYS A 54 0.51 15.57 17.22
C LYS A 54 1.66 15.62 16.24
N LYS A 55 2.08 16.83 15.88
CA LYS A 55 3.16 17.07 14.90
C LYS A 55 4.22 17.98 15.50
N THR A 56 5.47 17.79 15.08
CA THR A 56 6.60 18.68 15.36
C THR A 56 7.26 19.00 14.03
N ASN A 57 7.29 20.28 13.64
CA ASN A 57 7.86 20.73 12.36
C ASN A 57 7.30 19.98 11.13
N GLY A 58 6.00 19.67 11.13
CA GLY A 58 5.34 18.94 10.03
C GLY A 58 5.47 17.41 10.08
N PHE A 59 6.30 16.86 10.97
CA PHE A 59 6.44 15.42 11.17
C PHE A 59 5.51 14.92 12.27
N VAL A 60 4.89 13.76 12.06
CA VAL A 60 4.04 13.13 13.07
C VAL A 60 4.85 12.58 14.23
N ASN A 61 4.32 12.70 15.44
CA ASN A 61 4.82 12.01 16.62
C ASN A 61 4.00 10.73 16.80
N PRO A 62 4.51 9.56 16.39
CA PRO A 62 3.77 8.31 16.51
C PRO A 62 3.57 7.95 17.99
N LEU A 63 2.51 7.19 18.28
CA LEU A 63 2.28 6.58 19.59
C LEU A 63 3.36 5.54 19.90
N ARG A 64 3.71 4.73 18.89
CA ARG A 64 4.73 3.69 18.93
C ARG A 64 5.45 3.59 17.59
N ILE A 65 6.71 3.17 17.67
CA ILE A 65 7.50 2.69 16.53
C ILE A 65 8.01 1.31 16.94
N HIS A 66 7.61 0.28 16.20
CA HIS A 66 8.07 -1.09 16.40
C HIS A 66 9.12 -1.41 15.35
N LYS A 67 10.27 -1.91 15.79
CA LYS A 67 11.39 -2.31 14.92
C LYS A 67 11.34 -3.80 14.74
N TYR A 68 11.26 -4.25 13.50
CA TYR A 68 11.18 -5.66 13.12
C TYR A 68 12.42 -6.07 12.34
N VAL A 69 12.83 -7.34 12.50
CA VAL A 69 13.96 -7.94 11.75
C VAL A 69 13.44 -8.89 10.64
N ARG A 70 12.12 -9.08 10.51
CA ARG A 70 11.50 -10.18 9.75
C ARG A 70 10.13 -9.82 9.14
N LEU A 71 9.92 -8.58 8.71
CA LEU A 71 8.75 -8.24 7.88
C LEU A 71 9.07 -8.32 6.38
N GLY A 72 10.28 -8.74 6.01
CA GLY A 72 10.77 -8.71 4.63
C GLY A 72 10.73 -7.28 4.06
N HIS A 73 10.62 -7.13 2.73
CA HIS A 73 10.48 -5.78 2.15
C HIS A 73 9.18 -5.06 2.55
N ALA A 74 8.21 -5.77 3.14
CA ALA A 74 6.95 -5.22 3.64
C ALA A 74 6.16 -4.37 2.62
N ASN A 75 6.04 -4.88 1.39
CA ASN A 75 5.50 -4.20 0.19
C ASN A 75 4.06 -3.70 0.30
N SER A 76 3.30 -4.17 1.29
CA SER A 76 1.88 -3.88 1.41
C SER A 76 1.38 -4.20 2.82
N LEU A 77 0.35 -3.48 3.25
CA LEU A 77 -0.24 -3.63 4.58
C LEU A 77 -1.77 -3.57 4.48
N THR A 78 -2.44 -4.61 4.98
CA THR A 78 -3.90 -4.61 5.08
C THR A 78 -4.39 -4.97 6.49
N LEU A 79 -5.64 -4.63 6.80
CA LEU A 79 -6.26 -4.83 8.10
C LEU A 79 -7.50 -5.72 7.96
N SER A 80 -7.56 -6.80 8.74
CA SER A 80 -8.74 -7.66 8.82
C SER A 80 -8.88 -8.27 10.22
N GLY A 81 -10.09 -8.27 10.77
CA GLY A 81 -10.40 -8.95 12.04
C GLY A 81 -9.55 -8.50 13.24
N GLY A 82 -9.06 -7.25 13.26
CA GLY A 82 -8.17 -6.75 14.33
C GLY A 82 -6.69 -7.15 14.18
N TYR A 83 -6.31 -7.68 13.02
CA TYR A 83 -4.93 -8.02 12.69
C TYR A 83 -4.46 -7.25 11.47
N LEU A 84 -3.19 -6.84 11.49
CA LEU A 84 -2.49 -6.40 10.29
C LEU A 84 -1.90 -7.62 9.58
N TYR A 85 -1.94 -7.60 8.26
CA TYR A 85 -1.32 -8.58 7.38
C TYR A 85 -0.32 -7.84 6.50
N VAL A 86 0.95 -8.21 6.62
CA VAL A 86 2.06 -7.61 5.89
C VAL A 86 2.41 -8.52 4.72
N GLY A 87 2.25 -8.02 3.50
CA GLY A 87 2.75 -8.69 2.30
C GLY A 87 4.26 -8.56 2.24
N THR A 88 4.96 -9.67 1.99
CA THR A 88 6.42 -9.71 1.95
C THR A 88 6.89 -10.21 0.60
N LYS A 89 8.05 -9.74 0.13
CA LYS A 89 8.71 -10.31 -1.07
C LYS A 89 9.31 -11.70 -0.83
N GLU A 90 8.94 -12.34 0.27
CA GLU A 90 9.30 -13.70 0.58
C GLU A 90 8.02 -14.54 0.49
N ASN A 91 8.13 -15.87 0.40
CA ASN A 91 6.98 -16.77 0.24
C ASN A 91 6.08 -16.88 1.50
N TYR A 92 5.76 -15.76 2.17
CA TYR A 92 4.89 -15.67 3.33
C TYR A 92 4.27 -14.28 3.57
N ILE A 93 3.25 -14.27 4.43
CA ILE A 93 2.63 -13.09 5.03
C ILE A 93 2.95 -13.08 6.52
N ILE A 94 3.12 -11.90 7.11
CA ILE A 94 3.17 -11.75 8.57
C ILE A 94 1.86 -11.19 9.10
N LYS A 95 1.27 -11.90 10.07
CA LYS A 95 0.06 -11.49 10.81
C LYS A 95 0.45 -10.90 12.16
N LEU A 96 0.00 -9.67 12.44
CA LEU A 96 0.30 -8.92 13.67
C LEU A 96 -0.99 -8.49 14.38
N SER A 97 -1.06 -8.62 15.71
CA SER A 97 -2.22 -8.19 16.49
C SER A 97 -2.21 -6.69 16.73
N THR A 98 -3.23 -5.97 16.28
CA THR A 98 -3.35 -4.52 16.50
C THR A 98 -3.38 -4.15 18.00
N THR A 99 -3.95 -5.01 18.84
CA THR A 99 -4.03 -4.80 20.29
C THR A 99 -2.64 -4.84 20.93
N LYS A 100 -1.79 -5.80 20.51
CA LYS A 100 -0.41 -5.89 21.01
C LYS A 100 0.44 -4.72 20.50
N LEU A 101 0.25 -4.30 19.24
CA LEU A 101 0.95 -3.16 18.66
C LEU A 101 0.63 -1.82 19.35
N LYS A 102 -0.55 -1.67 19.96
CA LYS A 102 -0.86 -0.49 20.80
C LYS A 102 -0.16 -0.54 22.17
N GLY A 103 0.31 -1.71 22.60
CA GLY A 103 1.03 -1.92 23.85
C GLY A 103 2.51 -1.49 23.80
N THR A 104 3.29 -1.99 24.77
CA THR A 104 4.74 -1.76 24.87
C THR A 104 5.57 -3.01 24.57
N LYS A 105 4.93 -4.18 24.44
CA LYS A 105 5.61 -5.44 24.16
C LYS A 105 5.75 -5.63 22.66
N HIS A 106 6.97 -5.95 22.23
CA HIS A 106 7.24 -6.37 20.86
C HIS A 106 6.59 -7.73 20.58
N GLU A 107 5.89 -7.86 19.46
CA GLU A 107 5.32 -9.12 18.97
C GLU A 107 6.08 -9.54 17.71
N ALA A 108 6.58 -10.77 17.66
CA ALA A 108 7.28 -11.31 16.49
C ALA A 108 6.37 -11.51 15.26
N GLY A 109 5.06 -11.60 15.48
CA GLY A 109 4.07 -11.92 14.46
C GLY A 109 3.93 -13.41 14.19
N THR A 110 2.87 -13.78 13.49
CA THR A 110 2.66 -15.15 13.00
C THR A 110 2.96 -15.18 11.51
N LYS A 111 3.90 -16.05 11.11
CA LYS A 111 4.22 -16.31 9.71
C LYS A 111 3.17 -17.25 9.11
N ILE A 112 2.61 -16.84 7.97
CA ILE A 112 1.63 -17.59 7.19
C ILE A 112 2.29 -17.91 5.85
N GLY A 113 2.56 -19.19 5.59
CA GLY A 113 3.22 -19.62 4.36
C GLY A 113 2.31 -19.52 3.14
N ILE A 114 2.92 -19.52 1.96
CA ILE A 114 2.21 -19.57 0.68
C ILE A 114 2.46 -20.94 0.06
N ASN A 115 1.40 -21.61 -0.37
CA ASN A 115 1.51 -22.91 -1.04
C ASN A 115 1.59 -22.72 -2.57
N SER A 116 2.57 -21.96 -3.06
CA SER A 116 2.64 -21.56 -4.48
C SER A 116 4.02 -21.70 -5.15
N GLY A 117 4.95 -22.47 -4.59
CA GLY A 117 6.35 -22.45 -5.05
C GLY A 117 7.05 -21.13 -4.68
N ASP A 118 8.05 -20.72 -5.46
CA ASP A 118 8.83 -19.49 -5.25
C ASP A 118 8.13 -18.25 -5.86
N ALA A 119 7.05 -17.78 -5.23
CA ALA A 119 6.29 -16.61 -5.65
C ALA A 119 6.24 -15.52 -4.57
N ASP A 120 6.90 -14.40 -4.85
CA ASP A 120 6.97 -13.23 -3.96
C ASP A 120 5.62 -12.46 -3.93
N ILE A 121 5.16 -12.05 -2.74
CA ILE A 121 3.98 -11.17 -2.62
C ILE A 121 4.39 -9.71 -2.78
N SER A 122 3.78 -9.03 -3.74
CA SER A 122 3.97 -7.59 -3.94
C SER A 122 2.83 -6.75 -3.38
N SER A 123 1.60 -7.26 -3.30
CA SER A 123 0.52 -6.54 -2.63
C SER A 123 -0.57 -7.46 -2.10
N ILE A 124 -1.28 -6.98 -1.08
CA ILE A 124 -2.37 -7.70 -0.42
C ILE A 124 -3.50 -6.76 0.00
N ALA A 125 -4.75 -7.16 -0.26
CA ALA A 125 -5.93 -6.48 0.27
C ALA A 125 -6.87 -7.45 0.99
N ALA A 126 -7.40 -7.03 2.13
CA ALA A 126 -8.46 -7.74 2.84
C ALA A 126 -9.83 -7.49 2.21
N VAL A 127 -10.58 -8.57 1.99
CA VAL A 127 -11.98 -8.55 1.55
C VAL A 127 -12.92 -8.62 2.76
N GLY A 128 -12.51 -9.34 3.81
CA GLY A 128 -13.31 -9.62 5.01
C GLY A 128 -13.41 -11.12 5.25
N ASN A 129 -13.82 -11.54 6.45
CA ASN A 129 -13.98 -12.97 6.80
C ASN A 129 -12.77 -13.85 6.41
N ASN A 130 -11.54 -13.38 6.68
CA ASN A 130 -10.28 -14.02 6.28
C ASN A 130 -10.09 -14.26 4.77
N GLN A 131 -10.87 -13.60 3.91
CA GLN A 131 -10.66 -13.56 2.47
C GLN A 131 -9.78 -12.37 2.11
N PHE A 132 -8.85 -12.62 1.18
CA PHE A 132 -7.85 -11.68 0.72
C PHE A 132 -7.71 -11.74 -0.80
N ILE A 133 -7.22 -10.64 -1.36
CA ILE A 133 -6.76 -10.54 -2.73
C ILE A 133 -5.25 -10.36 -2.66
N VAL A 134 -4.51 -11.19 -3.39
CA VAL A 134 -3.04 -11.15 -3.40
C VAL A 134 -2.52 -10.94 -4.82
N HIS A 135 -1.42 -10.20 -4.90
CA HIS A 135 -0.60 -10.05 -6.10
C HIS A 135 0.75 -10.70 -5.89
N PHE A 136 1.19 -11.48 -6.87
CA PHE A 136 2.53 -12.07 -6.87
C PHE A 136 3.39 -11.36 -7.91
N SER A 137 4.59 -10.90 -7.53
CA SER A 137 5.50 -10.24 -8.48
C SER A 137 6.05 -11.23 -9.51
N GLY A 138 6.25 -10.77 -10.75
CA GLY A 138 6.83 -11.58 -11.83
C GLY A 138 5.84 -12.42 -12.63
N TYR A 139 4.55 -12.43 -12.26
CA TYR A 139 3.52 -13.18 -12.99
C TYR A 139 2.92 -12.37 -14.16
N ASN A 140 3.57 -12.43 -15.33
CA ASN A 140 3.00 -12.04 -16.63
C ASN A 140 2.37 -10.63 -16.72
N ASP A 141 2.79 -9.70 -15.85
CA ASP A 141 2.28 -8.32 -15.76
C ASP A 141 3.37 -7.25 -15.95
N GLY A 142 4.64 -7.62 -15.92
CA GLY A 142 5.76 -6.73 -16.27
C GLY A 142 5.59 -6.17 -17.68
N HIS A 143 5.53 -4.84 -17.78
CA HIS A 143 5.35 -4.10 -19.05
C HIS A 143 4.03 -4.40 -19.80
N ALA A 144 3.05 -5.01 -19.13
CA ALA A 144 1.75 -5.30 -19.73
C ALA A 144 0.70 -4.27 -19.28
N ARG A 145 -0.28 -3.96 -20.15
CA ARG A 145 -1.47 -3.16 -19.78
C ARG A 145 -2.45 -3.94 -18.90
N LYS A 146 -1.97 -4.79 -17.99
CA LYS A 146 -2.82 -5.65 -17.15
C LYS A 146 -2.17 -5.97 -15.81
N ARG A 147 -3.00 -6.32 -14.84
CA ARG A 147 -2.63 -6.88 -13.54
C ARG A 147 -3.34 -8.19 -13.30
N VAL A 148 -2.70 -9.11 -12.59
CA VAL A 148 -3.26 -10.42 -12.26
C VAL A 148 -3.32 -10.59 -10.75
N TYR A 149 -4.52 -10.75 -10.22
CA TYR A 149 -4.74 -10.93 -8.79
C TYR A 149 -5.46 -12.24 -8.50
N PHE A 150 -5.24 -12.79 -7.32
CA PHE A 150 -5.81 -14.07 -6.90
C PHE A 150 -6.66 -13.86 -5.66
N SER A 151 -7.89 -14.37 -5.67
CA SER A 151 -8.65 -14.51 -4.43
C SER A 151 -8.05 -15.64 -3.61
N SER A 152 -7.86 -15.43 -2.31
CA SER A 152 -7.38 -16.45 -1.39
C SER A 152 -8.09 -16.36 -0.06
N GLU A 153 -8.33 -17.51 0.56
CA GLU A 153 -8.75 -17.59 1.96
C GLU A 153 -7.52 -17.89 2.80
N ILE A 154 -7.25 -17.06 3.79
CA ILE A 154 -6.11 -17.25 4.68
C ILE A 154 -6.60 -17.94 5.96
N ILE A 155 -6.33 -19.24 6.03
CA ILE A 155 -6.54 -20.05 7.24
C ILE A 155 -5.18 -20.19 7.94
N ASP A 156 -4.35 -21.11 7.44
CA ASP A 156 -2.96 -21.35 7.87
C ASP A 156 -1.93 -21.10 6.75
N THR A 157 -2.37 -21.23 5.49
CA THR A 157 -1.58 -20.96 4.29
C THR A 157 -2.39 -20.15 3.30
N VAL A 158 -1.71 -19.37 2.47
CA VAL A 158 -2.33 -18.76 1.28
C VAL A 158 -2.41 -19.82 0.19
N GLU A 159 -3.63 -20.14 -0.23
CA GLU A 159 -3.85 -21.01 -1.38
C GLU A 159 -3.62 -20.22 -2.67
N TYR A 160 -2.73 -20.73 -3.52
CA TYR A 160 -2.61 -20.31 -4.91
C TYR A 160 -3.45 -21.23 -5.79
N SER A 161 -4.37 -20.65 -6.55
CA SER A 161 -5.19 -21.38 -7.52
C SER A 161 -5.40 -20.52 -8.76
N ALA A 162 -5.04 -21.07 -9.92
CA ALA A 162 -5.27 -20.43 -11.21
C ALA A 162 -6.77 -20.20 -11.50
N GLU A 163 -7.66 -21.01 -10.91
CA GLU A 163 -9.12 -20.84 -11.02
C GLU A 163 -9.61 -19.58 -10.29
N LYS A 164 -8.86 -19.12 -9.29
CA LYS A 164 -9.14 -17.89 -8.53
C LYS A 164 -8.46 -16.66 -9.12
N MET A 165 -7.87 -16.79 -10.31
CA MET A 165 -7.17 -15.73 -11.02
C MET A 165 -8.15 -14.74 -11.67
N LYS A 166 -7.92 -13.45 -11.47
CA LYS A 166 -8.63 -12.36 -12.14
C LYS A 166 -7.63 -11.41 -12.79
N THR A 167 -7.90 -11.03 -14.04
CA THR A 167 -7.07 -10.11 -14.81
C THR A 167 -7.76 -8.76 -14.98
N PHE A 168 -7.05 -7.68 -14.71
CA PHE A 168 -7.55 -6.32 -14.77
C PHE A 168 -6.74 -5.52 -15.78
N THR A 169 -7.36 -5.11 -16.88
CA THR A 169 -6.69 -4.37 -17.97
C THR A 169 -6.76 -2.86 -17.72
N TYR A 170 -5.67 -2.14 -17.99
CA TYR A 170 -5.65 -0.68 -17.89
C TYR A 170 -6.52 -0.06 -18.99
N PRO A 171 -7.44 0.86 -18.65
CA PRO A 171 -8.36 1.42 -19.65
C PRO A 171 -7.58 2.24 -20.69
N ASP A 172 -7.94 2.16 -21.97
CA ASP A 172 -7.23 2.88 -23.05
C ASP A 172 -7.29 4.41 -22.90
N THR A 173 -8.29 4.90 -22.16
CA THR A 173 -8.40 6.31 -21.79
C THR A 173 -7.26 6.75 -20.87
N LEU A 174 -6.67 5.85 -20.09
CA LEU A 174 -5.43 6.06 -19.35
C LEU A 174 -4.27 5.94 -20.35
N LYS A 175 -3.96 7.09 -20.97
CA LYS A 175 -2.90 7.29 -21.97
C LYS A 175 -1.51 7.27 -21.31
N ILE A 176 -1.07 6.07 -20.91
CA ILE A 176 0.23 5.83 -20.27
C ILE A 176 1.16 5.02 -21.18
N ASN A 177 2.46 5.25 -21.05
CA ASN A 177 3.48 4.32 -21.52
C ASN A 177 3.71 3.26 -20.43
N VAL A 178 3.38 2.01 -20.71
CA VAL A 178 3.50 0.92 -19.72
C VAL A 178 4.93 0.68 -19.26
N ASP A 179 5.91 0.97 -20.11
CA ASP A 179 7.33 0.84 -19.76
C ASP A 179 7.78 1.86 -18.71
N ASN A 180 7.03 2.95 -18.58
CA ASN A 180 7.28 3.99 -17.59
C ASN A 180 6.37 3.85 -16.36
N THR A 181 5.67 2.72 -16.19
CA THR A 181 4.77 2.51 -15.04
C THR A 181 5.20 1.39 -14.13
N GLU A 182 4.95 1.56 -12.83
CA GLU A 182 5.22 0.58 -11.78
C GLU A 182 3.98 0.38 -10.91
N ALA A 183 3.70 -0.87 -10.51
CA ALA A 183 2.67 -1.12 -9.51
C ALA A 183 3.20 -0.67 -8.18
N GLN A 184 2.29 -0.17 -7.37
CA GLN A 184 2.53 0.03 -5.96
C GLN A 184 1.58 -0.94 -5.24
N ASP A 185 0.78 -0.43 -4.33
CA ASP A 185 -0.14 -1.24 -3.55
C ASP A 185 -1.57 -1.33 -4.15
N MET A 186 -2.41 -2.13 -3.51
CA MET A 186 -3.84 -2.27 -3.80
C MET A 186 -4.70 -2.06 -2.56
N PHE A 187 -5.99 -1.85 -2.77
CA PHE A 187 -6.97 -1.76 -1.70
C PHE A 187 -8.31 -2.30 -2.16
N TYR A 188 -9.04 -3.00 -1.28
CA TYR A 188 -10.37 -3.50 -1.57
C TYR A 188 -11.41 -2.85 -0.67
N LYS A 189 -12.55 -2.48 -1.24
CA LYS A 189 -13.70 -1.97 -0.49
C LYS A 189 -15.00 -2.12 -1.27
N ASP A 190 -16.02 -2.63 -0.59
CA ASP A 190 -17.42 -2.64 -1.06
C ASP A 190 -17.62 -3.19 -2.48
N GLY A 191 -16.94 -4.30 -2.82
CA GLY A 191 -17.02 -4.93 -4.16
C GLY A 191 -16.08 -4.33 -5.20
N TYR A 192 -15.30 -3.31 -4.83
CA TYR A 192 -14.35 -2.66 -5.72
C TYR A 192 -12.91 -2.94 -5.31
N LEU A 193 -12.10 -3.24 -6.32
CA LEU A 193 -10.64 -3.28 -6.20
C LEU A 193 -10.07 -1.96 -6.71
N TYR A 194 -9.18 -1.39 -5.92
CA TYR A 194 -8.38 -0.23 -6.25
C TYR A 194 -6.93 -0.67 -6.35
N PHE A 195 -6.19 -0.21 -7.34
CA PHE A 195 -4.75 -0.37 -7.35
C PHE A 195 -4.06 0.88 -7.85
N ILE A 196 -2.82 1.05 -7.39
CA ILE A 196 -2.00 2.22 -7.63
C ILE A 196 -0.98 1.91 -8.72
N LEU A 197 -0.86 2.82 -9.68
CA LEU A 197 0.22 2.84 -10.67
C LEU A 197 1.02 4.12 -10.53
N ALA A 198 2.32 4.01 -10.28
CA ALA A 198 3.24 5.14 -10.37
C ALA A 198 3.74 5.28 -11.80
N GLU A 199 3.78 6.50 -12.33
CA GLU A 199 4.23 6.81 -13.70
C GLU A 199 5.47 7.70 -13.65
N LYS A 200 6.52 7.27 -14.35
CA LYS A 200 7.75 8.04 -14.57
C LYS A 200 7.54 9.14 -15.59
N ASP A 201 8.43 10.13 -15.59
CA ASP A 201 8.52 11.11 -16.67
C ASP A 201 8.75 10.46 -18.05
N GLU A 202 8.68 11.26 -19.12
CA GLU A 202 8.80 10.77 -20.50
C GLU A 202 10.17 10.10 -20.76
N ASP A 203 11.21 10.53 -20.03
CA ASP A 203 12.56 9.97 -20.06
C ASP A 203 12.68 8.66 -19.27
N GLY A 204 11.66 8.26 -18.50
CA GLY A 204 11.65 7.06 -17.67
C GLY A 204 12.56 7.14 -16.44
N LYS A 205 12.91 8.35 -15.96
CA LYS A 205 13.90 8.57 -14.89
C LYS A 205 13.27 8.65 -13.51
N GLU A 206 12.23 9.46 -13.36
CA GLU A 206 11.69 9.81 -12.04
C GLU A 206 10.17 9.70 -12.03
N PHE A 207 9.60 9.18 -10.94
CA PHE A 207 8.15 9.13 -10.76
C PHE A 207 7.57 10.53 -10.59
N THR A 208 6.66 10.94 -11.46
CA THR A 208 6.06 12.29 -11.41
C THR A 208 4.55 12.29 -11.25
N LYS A 209 3.90 11.16 -11.54
CA LYS A 209 2.46 10.99 -11.38
C LYS A 209 2.15 9.66 -10.72
N SER A 210 0.98 9.59 -10.11
CA SER A 210 0.41 8.31 -9.68
C SER A 210 -1.06 8.25 -10.02
N HIS A 211 -1.53 7.07 -10.40
CA HIS A 211 -2.91 6.82 -10.77
C HIS A 211 -3.52 5.87 -9.76
N ILE A 212 -4.72 6.18 -9.28
CA ILE A 212 -5.55 5.24 -8.54
C ILE A 212 -6.68 4.83 -9.47
N LEU A 213 -6.70 3.56 -9.84
CA LEU A 213 -7.73 2.99 -10.70
C LEU A 213 -8.74 2.23 -9.86
N LYS A 214 -10.02 2.28 -10.22
CA LYS A 214 -11.13 1.59 -9.55
C LYS A 214 -11.76 0.59 -10.51
N TYR A 215 -11.92 -0.64 -10.03
CA TYR A 215 -12.52 -1.75 -10.77
C TYR A 215 -13.63 -2.39 -9.96
N ARG A 216 -14.72 -2.77 -10.63
CA ARG A 216 -15.62 -3.78 -10.08
C ARG A 216 -14.88 -5.11 -10.02
N TYR A 217 -14.80 -5.70 -8.83
CA TYR A 217 -13.99 -6.90 -8.63
C TYR A 217 -14.61 -8.15 -9.28
N GLU A 218 -15.94 -8.23 -9.30
CA GLU A 218 -16.68 -9.39 -9.81
C GLU A 218 -16.42 -9.63 -11.31
N ASP A 219 -16.54 -8.58 -12.13
CA ASP A 219 -16.45 -8.66 -13.59
C ASP A 219 -15.17 -8.02 -14.16
N CYS A 220 -14.28 -7.54 -13.30
CA CYS A 220 -12.99 -6.93 -13.66
C CYS A 220 -13.12 -5.66 -14.54
N VAL A 221 -14.27 -4.98 -14.49
CA VAL A 221 -14.52 -3.78 -15.31
C VAL A 221 -13.97 -2.54 -14.63
N CYS A 222 -13.16 -1.75 -15.36
CA CYS A 222 -12.70 -0.44 -14.92
C CYS A 222 -13.89 0.53 -14.86
N VAL A 223 -14.08 1.17 -13.71
CA VAL A 223 -15.16 2.15 -13.49
C VAL A 223 -14.64 3.57 -13.64
N GLY A 224 -13.38 3.79 -13.28
CA GLY A 224 -12.72 5.07 -13.44
C GLY A 224 -11.32 5.05 -12.84
N TYR A 225 -10.63 6.18 -13.00
CA TYR A 225 -9.33 6.42 -12.40
C TYR A 225 -9.15 7.90 -12.11
N GLU A 226 -8.24 8.20 -11.20
CA GLU A 226 -7.79 9.56 -10.93
C GLU A 226 -6.27 9.62 -10.93
N THR A 227 -5.73 10.65 -11.58
CA THR A 227 -4.30 10.93 -11.61
C THR A 227 -3.97 12.00 -10.56
N PHE A 228 -2.92 11.74 -9.80
CA PHE A 228 -2.38 12.61 -8.77
C PHE A 228 -0.98 13.08 -9.18
N THR A 229 -0.73 14.37 -9.01
CA THR A 229 0.57 14.99 -9.23
C THR A 229 0.83 16.02 -8.13
N ASN A 230 2.10 16.27 -7.82
CA ASN A 230 2.50 17.36 -6.93
C ASN A 230 3.44 18.31 -7.66
N LYS A 231 2.94 19.48 -8.06
CA LYS A 231 3.71 20.49 -8.82
C LYS A 231 4.91 21.06 -8.08
N TYR A 232 5.01 20.84 -6.76
CA TYR A 232 6.14 21.29 -5.94
C TYR A 232 7.20 20.20 -5.75
N ALA A 233 6.92 18.99 -6.21
CA ALA A 233 7.80 17.85 -6.09
C ALA A 233 8.47 17.55 -7.44
N THR A 234 9.74 17.13 -7.38
CA THR A 234 10.45 16.55 -8.53
C THR A 234 10.17 15.06 -8.66
N LYS A 235 9.88 14.39 -7.53
CA LYS A 235 9.39 13.01 -7.46
C LYS A 235 8.05 12.99 -6.72
N PHE A 236 7.05 12.29 -7.25
CA PHE A 236 5.78 12.03 -6.58
C PHE A 236 5.30 10.62 -6.91
N GLU A 237 5.31 9.75 -5.90
CA GLU A 237 4.98 8.34 -6.01
C GLU A 237 4.03 7.98 -4.87
N ILE A 238 2.77 7.65 -5.16
CA ILE A 238 1.85 7.09 -4.17
C ILE A 238 2.22 5.64 -3.94
N GLU A 239 2.52 5.26 -2.70
CA GLU A 239 2.98 3.90 -2.39
C GLU A 239 1.84 3.03 -1.84
N SER A 240 0.90 3.59 -1.07
CA SER A 240 -0.21 2.84 -0.48
C SER A 240 -1.42 3.73 -0.18
N MET A 241 -2.59 3.12 0.01
CA MET A 241 -3.86 3.82 0.19
C MET A 241 -4.82 3.14 1.17
N HIS A 242 -5.74 3.94 1.71
CA HIS A 242 -6.86 3.48 2.53
C HIS A 242 -8.06 4.43 2.39
N ILE A 243 -9.29 3.89 2.40
CA ILE A 243 -10.51 4.72 2.23
C ILE A 243 -11.38 4.69 3.50
N VAL A 244 -11.44 5.81 4.21
CA VAL A 244 -12.28 6.00 5.41
C VAL A 244 -13.53 6.81 5.05
N GLY A 245 -14.69 6.15 5.00
CA GLY A 245 -15.91 6.78 4.49
C GLY A 245 -15.73 7.30 3.06
N LYS A 246 -15.91 8.60 2.85
CA LYS A 246 -15.63 9.33 1.59
C LYS A 246 -14.28 10.06 1.61
N THR A 247 -13.32 9.60 2.39
CA THR A 247 -11.98 10.19 2.48
C THR A 247 -10.97 9.17 2.01
N LEU A 248 -10.25 9.50 0.94
CA LEU A 248 -9.05 8.78 0.57
C LEU A 248 -7.89 9.27 1.44
N VAL A 249 -7.14 8.35 2.01
CA VAL A 249 -5.87 8.57 2.69
C VAL A 249 -4.82 7.80 1.91
N PHE A 250 -3.69 8.41 1.59
CA PHE A 250 -2.63 7.72 0.89
C PHE A 250 -1.26 8.15 1.39
N SER A 251 -0.29 7.24 1.31
CA SER A 251 1.12 7.55 1.49
C SER A 251 1.75 7.90 0.16
N ALA A 252 2.68 8.86 0.17
CA ALA A 252 3.48 9.18 -1.00
C ALA A 252 4.94 9.42 -0.61
N ASN A 253 5.86 8.89 -1.42
CA ASN A 253 7.26 9.22 -1.41
C ASN A 253 7.50 10.42 -2.33
N GLU A 254 8.08 11.49 -1.79
CA GLU A 254 8.27 12.73 -2.54
C GLU A 254 9.70 13.26 -2.45
N SER A 255 10.19 13.75 -3.58
CA SER A 255 11.44 14.53 -3.62
C SER A 255 11.16 15.94 -4.13
N SER A 256 12.02 16.86 -3.73
CA SER A 256 12.07 18.23 -4.22
C SER A 256 13.53 18.62 -4.49
N GLN A 257 13.76 19.88 -4.80
CA GLN A 257 15.13 20.42 -4.91
C GLN A 257 15.87 20.41 -3.56
N LYS A 258 15.16 20.52 -2.43
CA LYS A 258 15.76 20.67 -1.10
C LYS A 258 15.77 19.39 -0.28
N TYR A 259 14.78 18.52 -0.51
CA TYR A 259 14.56 17.31 0.27
C TYR A 259 14.39 16.14 -0.68
N LYS A 260 14.93 14.97 -0.32
CA LYS A 260 14.82 13.75 -1.11
C LYS A 260 14.08 12.68 -0.32
N ASN A 261 13.27 11.89 -1.01
CA ASN A 261 12.59 10.69 -0.50
C ASN A 261 11.86 10.91 0.83
N MET A 262 11.03 11.95 0.88
CA MET A 262 10.26 12.35 2.06
C MET A 262 8.88 11.70 2.05
N ASP A 263 8.66 10.74 2.93
CA ASP A 263 7.35 10.11 3.08
C ASP A 263 6.32 11.05 3.70
N ALA A 264 5.16 11.10 3.07
CA ALA A 264 4.02 11.92 3.45
C ALA A 264 2.75 11.08 3.54
N ILE A 265 1.84 11.51 4.42
CA ILE A 265 0.44 11.09 4.40
C ILE A 265 -0.40 12.25 3.89
N TYR A 266 -1.19 11.98 2.85
CA TYR A 266 -2.14 12.90 2.27
C TYR A 266 -3.57 12.45 2.53
N ILE A 267 -4.50 13.41 2.50
CA ILE A 267 -5.93 13.14 2.51
C ILE A 267 -6.62 13.83 1.34
N VAL A 268 -7.66 13.19 0.82
CA VAL A 268 -8.58 13.75 -0.16
C VAL A 268 -9.99 13.57 0.37
N LYS A 269 -10.63 14.67 0.74
CA LYS A 269 -11.99 14.67 1.32
C LYS A 269 -13.03 14.61 0.21
N LYS A 270 -14.18 13.99 0.51
CA LYS A 270 -15.30 13.80 -0.44
C LYS A 270 -14.82 13.13 -1.74
N TRP A 271 -13.90 12.19 -1.60
CA TRP A 271 -13.32 11.47 -2.71
C TRP A 271 -14.28 10.38 -3.17
N GLU A 272 -14.68 10.46 -4.43
CA GLU A 272 -15.52 9.49 -5.12
C GLU A 272 -14.95 9.30 -6.52
N LEU A 273 -14.43 8.11 -6.78
CA LEU A 273 -14.24 7.63 -8.15
C LEU A 273 -15.57 7.05 -8.61
N ALA A 274 -16.05 7.51 -9.77
CA ALA A 274 -17.23 6.96 -10.43
C ALA A 274 -17.12 5.43 -10.52
#